data_AF-A0A7C6A3U7-F1
#
_entry.id   AF-A0A7C6A3U7-F1
#
_cell.length_a   1.000
_cell.length_b   1.000
_cell.length_c   1.000
_cell.angle_alpha   90.00
_cell.angle_beta   90.00
_cell.angle_gamma   90.00
#
_symmetry.space_group_name_H-M   'P 1'
#
loop_
_entity.id
_entity.type
_entity.pdbx_description
1 polymer ?
#
loop_
_entity_poly.entity_id
_entity_poly.type
_entity_poly.pdbx_seq_one_letter_code
_entity_poly.pdbx_strand_id
1 'polypeptide(L)'
;MPAAEIAGTLHLRKTGANCWRGPCPICGGKSRFQIRKARSGPLVWCWGGCDRKDLLAELRRRGLLPKREQRPLTPAERAAWGRAQRQARDLARAAWRWRRERLGELDEAASGAVDLEGGHLDPWALAAAAGEAWRLRQADAAGVI
;
A
#
# COMPACT_ATOMS: atom_id res chain seq x y z
N MET A 1 -25.99 1.81 -1.46
CA MET A 1 -26.23 3.09 -0.78
C MET A 1 -25.00 3.99 -0.86
N PRO A 2 -25.10 5.23 -1.37
CA PRO A 2 -24.02 6.22 -1.39
C PRO A 2 -23.67 6.76 0.00
N ALA A 3 -22.44 7.28 0.17
CA ALA A 3 -21.96 7.83 1.44
C ALA A 3 -22.84 8.96 2.02
N ALA A 4 -23.41 9.81 1.16
CA ALA A 4 -24.27 10.91 1.58
C ALA A 4 -25.60 10.43 2.18
N GLU A 5 -26.16 9.35 1.64
CA GLU A 5 -27.42 8.76 2.12
C GLU A 5 -27.20 8.10 3.50
N ILE A 6 -26.11 7.34 3.64
CA ILE A 6 -25.68 6.78 4.94
C ILE A 6 -25.48 7.89 5.97
N ALA A 7 -24.85 9.00 5.57
CA ALA A 7 -24.64 10.15 6.45
C ALA A 7 -25.96 10.79 6.89
N GLY A 8 -26.95 10.86 6.00
CA GLY A 8 -28.31 11.30 6.32
C GLY A 8 -28.97 10.40 7.37
N THR A 9 -28.96 9.08 7.16
CA THR A 9 -29.56 8.12 8.11
C THR A 9 -28.90 8.13 9.48
N LEU A 10 -27.60 8.43 9.55
CA LEU A 10 -26.84 8.53 10.80
C LEU A 10 -26.82 9.94 11.39
N HIS A 11 -27.56 10.89 10.81
CA HIS A 11 -27.62 12.30 11.23
C HIS A 11 -26.22 12.95 11.36
N LEU A 12 -25.32 12.64 10.41
CA LEU A 12 -23.96 13.17 10.42
C LEU A 12 -23.95 14.59 9.83
N ARG A 13 -23.14 15.46 10.44
CA ARG A 13 -22.88 16.80 9.94
C ARG A 13 -21.94 16.75 8.75
N LYS A 14 -22.26 17.48 7.68
CA LYS A 14 -21.34 17.68 6.54
C LYS A 14 -20.16 18.55 6.96
N THR A 15 -18.93 18.09 6.72
CA THR A 15 -17.69 18.81 7.07
C THR A 15 -16.82 19.12 5.84
N GLY A 16 -17.22 18.70 4.65
CA GLY A 16 -16.54 18.99 3.39
C GLY A 16 -17.33 18.47 2.19
N ALA A 17 -16.83 18.68 0.97
CA ALA A 17 -17.56 18.37 -0.27
C ALA A 17 -18.05 16.91 -0.33
N ASN A 18 -17.25 15.96 0.17
CA ASN A 18 -17.51 14.53 0.13
C ASN A 18 -17.36 13.86 1.50
N CYS A 19 -17.55 14.62 2.58
CA CYS A 19 -17.17 14.21 3.92
C CYS A 19 -18.21 14.61 4.97
N TRP A 20 -18.55 13.67 5.86
CA TRP A 20 -19.48 13.86 6.97
C TRP A 20 -18.90 13.30 8.26
N ARG A 21 -19.22 13.92 9.40
CA ARG A 21 -18.79 13.52 10.74
C ARG A 21 -19.93 13.51 11.75
N GLY A 22 -19.81 12.67 12.77
CA GLY A 22 -20.79 12.63 13.86
C GLY A 22 -20.55 11.48 14.84
N PRO A 23 -21.62 11.01 15.51
CA PRO A 23 -21.53 9.98 16.51
C PRO A 23 -21.07 8.65 15.91
N CYS A 24 -20.18 7.96 16.62
CA CYS A 24 -19.78 6.61 16.21
C CYS A 24 -20.90 5.60 16.46
N PRO A 25 -21.29 4.78 15.46
CA PRO A 25 -22.34 3.78 15.64
C PRO A 25 -21.93 2.65 16.59
N ILE A 26 -20.63 2.48 16.87
CA ILE A 26 -20.11 1.46 17.80
C ILE A 26 -19.90 2.04 19.20
N CYS A 27 -19.04 3.06 19.34
CA CYS A 27 -18.64 3.56 20.66
C CYS A 27 -19.44 4.78 21.14
N GLY A 28 -20.40 5.29 20.36
CA GLY A 28 -21.25 6.43 20.73
C GLY A 28 -20.55 7.80 20.78
N GLY A 29 -19.24 7.89 20.54
CA GLY A 29 -18.50 9.16 20.66
C GLY A 29 -18.97 10.23 19.67
N LYS A 30 -19.37 11.40 20.18
CA LYS A 30 -20.16 12.46 19.50
C LYS A 30 -19.63 12.98 18.14
N SER A 31 -18.32 13.02 17.93
CA SER A 31 -17.70 13.53 16.68
C SER A 31 -16.56 12.62 16.21
N ARG A 32 -16.64 11.33 16.55
CA ARG A 32 -15.55 10.39 16.32
C ARG A 32 -15.67 9.68 14.98
N PHE A 33 -16.86 9.52 14.44
CA PHE A 33 -17.07 8.81 13.19
C PHE A 33 -17.04 9.76 12.00
N GLN A 34 -16.39 9.30 10.94
CA GLN A 34 -16.29 10.02 9.68
C GLN A 34 -16.57 9.07 8.53
N ILE A 35 -17.35 9.56 7.57
CA ILE A 35 -17.63 8.87 6.31
C ILE A 35 -17.26 9.80 5.15
N ARG A 36 -16.58 9.23 4.15
CA ARG A 36 -16.18 9.91 2.92
C ARG A 36 -16.65 9.14 1.69
N LYS A 37 -17.14 9.85 0.67
CA LYS A 37 -17.40 9.24 -0.65
C LYS A 37 -16.06 8.85 -1.31
N ALA A 38 -15.95 7.63 -1.81
CA ALA A 38 -14.83 7.20 -2.65
C ALA A 38 -15.34 6.35 -3.84
N ARG A 39 -14.46 6.10 -4.82
CA ARG A 39 -14.81 5.43 -6.08
C ARG A 39 -15.33 4.01 -5.91
N SER A 40 -14.77 3.25 -4.97
CA SER A 40 -15.12 1.84 -4.70
C SER A 40 -16.11 1.66 -3.54
N GLY A 41 -16.71 2.75 -3.05
CA GLY A 41 -17.65 2.75 -1.92
C GLY A 41 -17.28 3.77 -0.84
N PRO A 42 -18.07 3.86 0.23
CA PRO A 42 -17.79 4.77 1.34
C PRO A 42 -16.53 4.35 2.12
N LEU A 43 -15.65 5.30 2.39
CA LEU A 43 -14.56 5.16 3.33
C LEU A 43 -15.04 5.61 4.70
N VAL A 44 -14.87 4.76 5.71
CA VAL A 44 -15.33 5.02 7.08
C VAL A 44 -14.19 4.84 8.05
N TRP A 45 -14.17 5.66 9.09
CA TRP A 45 -13.23 5.51 10.20
C TRP A 45 -13.77 6.13 11.48
N CYS A 46 -13.21 5.69 12.62
CA CYS A 46 -13.49 6.25 13.94
C CYS A 46 -12.18 6.76 14.56
N TRP A 47 -12.14 8.05 14.90
CA TRP A 47 -11.02 8.68 15.61
C TRP A 47 -10.86 8.20 17.06
N GLY A 48 -11.83 7.43 17.58
CA GLY A 48 -11.78 6.81 18.90
C GLY A 48 -11.16 5.41 18.93
N GLY A 49 -10.62 4.91 17.80
CA GLY A 49 -9.92 3.63 17.73
C GLY A 49 -10.80 2.40 17.47
N CYS A 50 -12.07 2.56 17.08
CA CYS A 50 -12.88 1.40 16.65
C CYS A 50 -12.30 0.80 15.36
N ASP A 51 -12.26 -0.53 15.29
CA ASP A 51 -11.78 -1.22 14.11
C ASP A 51 -12.67 -0.93 12.88
N ARG A 52 -12.02 -0.79 11.72
CA ARG A 52 -12.72 -0.47 10.47
C ARG A 52 -13.63 -1.61 10.01
N LYS A 53 -13.26 -2.87 10.21
CA LYS A 53 -14.08 -4.02 9.83
C LYS A 53 -15.36 -4.05 10.67
N ASP A 54 -15.24 -3.76 11.96
CA ASP A 54 -16.39 -3.68 12.86
C ASP A 54 -17.32 -2.53 12.46
N LEU A 55 -16.79 -1.35 12.13
CA LEU A 55 -17.59 -0.24 11.61
C LEU A 55 -18.38 -0.65 10.36
N LEU A 56 -17.73 -1.31 9.41
CA LEU A 56 -18.39 -1.78 8.20
C LEU A 56 -19.41 -2.90 8.50
N ALA A 57 -19.13 -3.78 9.46
CA ALA A 57 -20.05 -4.83 9.88
C ALA A 57 -21.30 -4.24 10.53
N GLU A 58 -21.14 -3.26 11.41
CA GLU A 58 -22.24 -2.55 12.07
C GLU A 58 -23.10 -1.79 11.06
N LEU A 59 -22.49 -1.09 10.10
CA LEU A 59 -23.25 -0.43 9.03
C LEU A 59 -24.02 -1.42 8.15
N ARG A 60 -23.46 -2.61 7.88
CA ARG A 60 -24.20 -3.68 7.18
C ARG A 60 -25.33 -4.26 8.01
N ARG A 61 -25.12 -4.45 9.32
CA ARG A 61 -26.14 -4.93 10.26
C ARG A 61 -27.34 -3.98 10.30
N ARG A 62 -27.10 -2.67 10.17
CA ARG A 62 -28.13 -1.63 10.05
C ARG A 62 -28.73 -1.49 8.64
N GLY A 63 -28.32 -2.31 7.67
CA GLY A 63 -28.80 -2.20 6.28
C GLY A 63 -28.28 -0.99 5.49
N LEU A 64 -27.32 -0.23 6.04
CA LEU A 64 -26.79 1.00 5.43
C LEU A 64 -25.74 0.72 4.36
N LEU A 65 -25.15 -0.46 4.38
CA LEU A 65 -24.25 -0.93 3.33
C LEU A 65 -24.86 -2.16 2.66
N PRO A 66 -24.81 -2.25 1.32
CA PRO A 66 -25.18 -3.48 0.65
C PRO A 66 -24.32 -4.61 1.21
N LYS A 67 -24.93 -5.79 1.41
CA LYS A 67 -24.15 -7.01 1.55
C LYS A 67 -23.28 -7.09 0.30
N ARG A 68 -21.97 -6.95 0.49
CA ARG A 68 -21.05 -7.19 -0.59
C ARG A 68 -21.20 -8.66 -0.91
N GLU A 69 -21.80 -8.98 -2.05
CA GLU A 69 -21.75 -10.32 -2.61
C GLU A 69 -20.27 -10.61 -2.84
N GLN A 70 -19.66 -11.27 -1.86
CA GLN A 70 -18.38 -11.90 -2.08
C GLN A 70 -18.73 -13.11 -2.92
N ARG A 71 -18.59 -12.99 -4.25
CA ARG A 71 -18.63 -14.17 -5.10
C ARG A 71 -17.57 -15.12 -4.55
N PRO A 72 -17.95 -16.29 -4.01
CA PRO A 72 -16.94 -17.23 -3.56
C PRO A 72 -16.10 -17.61 -4.76
N LEU A 73 -14.77 -17.52 -4.62
CA LEU A 73 -13.88 -18.04 -5.64
C LEU A 73 -14.13 -19.54 -5.76
N THR A 74 -14.28 -20.02 -7.00
CA THR A 74 -14.30 -21.47 -7.26
C THR A 74 -12.97 -22.09 -6.80
N PRO A 75 -12.92 -23.41 -6.53
CA PRO A 75 -11.66 -24.07 -6.20
C PRO A 75 -10.56 -23.82 -7.24
N ALA A 76 -10.91 -23.78 -8.53
CA ALA A 76 -9.99 -23.50 -9.63
C ALA A 76 -9.44 -22.06 -9.57
N GLU A 77 -10.31 -21.06 -9.35
CA GLU A 77 -9.90 -19.66 -9.21
C GLU A 77 -9.03 -19.44 -7.97
N ARG A 78 -9.35 -20.09 -6.86
CA ARG A 78 -8.56 -20.04 -5.62
C ARG A 78 -7.17 -20.65 -5.84
N ALA A 79 -7.09 -21.78 -6.55
CA ALA A 79 -5.82 -22.41 -6.90
C ALA A 79 -5.00 -21.53 -7.85
N ALA A 80 -5.64 -20.90 -8.85
CA ALA A 80 -4.99 -19.97 -9.76
C ALA A 80 -4.45 -18.73 -9.03
N TRP A 81 -5.25 -18.14 -8.15
CA TRP A 81 -4.82 -17.02 -7.29
C TRP A 81 -3.65 -17.41 -6.40
N GLY A 82 -3.69 -18.61 -5.80
CA GLY A 82 -2.59 -19.13 -4.99
C GLY A 82 -1.30 -19.34 -5.81
N ARG A 83 -1.40 -19.84 -7.05
CA ARG A 83 -0.24 -19.94 -7.97
C ARG A 83 0.32 -18.58 -8.33
N ALA A 84 -0.54 -17.64 -8.73
CA ALA A 84 -0.13 -16.28 -9.06
C ALA A 84 0.55 -15.57 -7.88
N GLN A 85 0.02 -15.75 -6.66
CA GLN A 85 0.62 -15.17 -5.46
C GLN A 85 1.99 -15.78 -5.13
N ARG A 86 2.15 -17.10 -5.30
CA ARG A 86 3.46 -17.76 -5.15
C ARG A 86 4.45 -17.25 -6.18
N GLN A 87 4.08 -17.24 -7.45
CA GLN A 87 4.92 -16.74 -8.54
C GLN A 87 5.34 -15.28 -8.31
N ALA A 88 4.42 -14.41 -7.89
CA ALA A 88 4.74 -13.03 -7.57
C ALA A 88 5.74 -12.92 -6.41
N ARG A 89 5.60 -13.75 -5.36
CA ARG A 89 6.56 -13.79 -4.24
C ARG A 89 7.94 -14.31 -4.68
N ASP A 90 7.97 -15.32 -5.53
CA ASP A 90 9.22 -15.90 -6.02
C ASP A 90 9.97 -14.91 -6.93
N LEU A 91 9.24 -14.23 -7.82
CA LEU A 91 9.79 -13.14 -8.64
C LEU A 91 10.32 -11.99 -7.78
N ALA A 92 9.56 -11.56 -6.77
CA ALA A 92 10.02 -10.51 -5.86
C ALA A 92 11.32 -10.90 -5.12
N ARG A 93 11.42 -12.17 -4.66
CA ARG A 93 12.65 -12.67 -4.04
C ARG A 93 13.82 -12.72 -5.02
N ALA A 94 13.57 -13.14 -6.25
CA ALA A 94 14.60 -13.17 -7.29
C ALA A 94 15.09 -11.76 -7.65
N ALA A 95 14.19 -10.80 -7.83
CA ALA A 95 14.51 -9.39 -8.07
C ALA A 95 15.34 -8.80 -6.92
N TRP A 96 14.96 -9.08 -5.67
CA TRP A 96 15.72 -8.62 -4.51
C TRP A 96 17.14 -9.20 -4.44
N ARG A 97 17.31 -10.50 -4.73
CA ARG A 97 18.63 -11.14 -4.78
C ARG A 97 19.50 -10.53 -5.87
N TRP A 98 18.97 -10.45 -7.09
CA TRP A 98 19.66 -9.82 -8.21
C TRP A 98 20.10 -8.39 -7.88
N ARG A 99 19.21 -7.58 -7.30
CA ARG A 99 19.54 -6.20 -6.90
C ARG A 99 20.70 -6.17 -5.90
N ARG A 100 20.68 -7.05 -4.90
CA ARG A 100 21.73 -7.11 -3.88
C ARG A 100 23.08 -7.50 -4.48
N GLU A 101 23.09 -8.52 -5.33
CA GLU A 101 24.31 -8.97 -6.03
C GLU A 101 24.85 -7.84 -6.92
N ARG A 102 23.98 -7.21 -7.72
CA ARG A 102 24.38 -6.12 -8.61
C ARG A 102 24.95 -4.91 -7.88
N LEU A 103 24.38 -4.55 -6.72
CA LEU A 103 24.94 -3.47 -5.90
C LEU A 103 26.31 -3.85 -5.32
N GLY A 104 26.51 -5.12 -4.94
CA GLY A 104 27.82 -5.61 -4.51
C GLY A 104 28.87 -5.50 -5.62
N GLU A 105 28.55 -5.95 -6.84
CA GLU A 105 29.44 -5.81 -8.00
C GLU A 105 29.82 -4.34 -8.29
N LEU A 106 28.87 -3.42 -8.14
CA LEU A 106 29.11 -1.99 -8.35
C LEU A 106 29.94 -1.37 -7.23
N ASP A 107 29.73 -1.78 -5.98
CA ASP A 107 30.54 -1.35 -4.85
C ASP A 107 31.98 -1.87 -5.00
N GLU A 108 32.17 -3.13 -5.41
CA GLU A 108 33.49 -3.72 -5.72
C GLU A 108 34.17 -2.98 -6.89
N ALA A 109 33.45 -2.68 -7.97
CA ALA A 109 33.98 -1.91 -9.09
C ALA A 109 34.38 -0.49 -8.69
N ALA A 110 33.58 0.17 -7.84
CA ALA A 110 33.89 1.48 -7.30
C ALA A 110 35.13 1.44 -6.40
N SER A 111 35.28 0.41 -5.55
CA SER A 111 36.49 0.20 -4.76
C SER A 111 37.72 -0.07 -5.63
N GLY A 112 37.60 -0.90 -6.66
CA GLY A 112 38.70 -1.19 -7.58
C GLY A 112 39.15 0.01 -8.42
N ALA A 113 38.24 0.96 -8.68
CA ALA A 113 38.58 2.22 -9.34
C ALA A 113 39.40 3.18 -8.45
N VAL A 114 39.52 2.88 -7.16
CA VAL A 114 40.29 3.65 -6.18
C VAL A 114 41.34 2.73 -5.56
N ASP A 115 42.51 2.63 -6.18
CA ASP A 115 43.65 1.98 -5.57
C ASP A 115 44.34 2.94 -4.59
N LEU A 116 43.96 2.84 -3.32
CA LEU A 116 44.51 3.65 -2.24
C LEU A 116 45.97 3.29 -1.90
N GLU A 117 46.41 2.08 -2.24
CA GLU A 117 47.78 1.61 -1.94
C GLU A 117 48.75 1.98 -3.07
N GLY A 118 48.31 1.94 -4.33
CA GLY A 118 49.08 2.35 -5.51
C GLY A 118 48.91 3.81 -5.93
N GLY A 119 48.00 4.56 -5.30
CA GLY A 119 47.71 5.96 -5.64
C GLY A 119 47.04 6.13 -7.00
N HIS A 120 46.44 5.07 -7.55
CA HIS A 120 45.75 5.10 -8.83
C HIS A 120 44.25 5.35 -8.63
N LEU A 121 43.74 6.39 -9.30
CA LEU A 121 42.33 6.71 -9.36
C LEU A 121 41.88 6.66 -10.81
N ASP A 122 40.90 5.81 -11.11
CA ASP A 122 40.14 5.86 -12.35
C ASP A 122 38.81 6.58 -12.08
N PRO A 123 38.74 7.91 -12.31
CA PRO A 123 37.54 8.68 -12.05
C PRO A 123 36.36 8.28 -12.94
N TRP A 124 36.61 7.71 -14.12
CA TRP A 124 35.55 7.31 -15.05
C TRP A 124 34.91 5.99 -14.62
N ALA A 125 35.73 5.01 -14.23
CA ALA A 125 35.24 3.76 -13.66
C ALA A 125 34.44 4.00 -12.37
N LEU A 126 34.96 4.86 -11.48
CA LEU A 126 34.27 5.24 -10.25
C LEU A 126 32.93 5.93 -10.54
N ALA A 127 32.90 6.91 -11.45
CA ALA A 127 31.69 7.62 -11.82
C ALA A 127 30.65 6.70 -12.48
N ALA A 128 31.08 5.76 -13.33
CA ALA A 128 30.21 4.79 -13.97
C ALA A 128 29.54 3.86 -12.94
N ALA A 129 30.33 3.27 -12.04
CA ALA A 129 29.85 2.39 -10.99
C ALA A 129 28.88 3.10 -10.03
N ALA A 130 29.28 4.29 -9.55
CA ALA A 130 28.45 5.10 -8.67
C ALA A 130 27.14 5.55 -9.35
N GLY A 131 27.20 5.94 -10.63
CA GLY A 131 26.04 6.35 -11.41
C GLY A 131 25.04 5.22 -11.64
N GLU A 132 25.51 3.99 -11.86
CA GLU A 132 24.63 2.82 -11.96
C GLU A 132 24.04 2.42 -10.61
N ALA A 133 24.83 2.41 -9.54
CA ALA A 133 24.35 2.11 -8.19
C ALA A 133 23.26 3.10 -7.75
N TRP A 134 23.43 4.38 -8.09
CA TRP A 134 22.43 5.41 -7.85
C TRP A 134 21.12 5.15 -8.62
N ARG A 135 21.20 4.78 -9.91
CA ARG A 135 20.01 4.43 -10.71
C ARG A 135 19.24 3.25 -10.12
N LEU A 136 19.94 2.21 -9.67
CA LEU A 136 19.32 1.05 -9.01
C LEU A 136 18.64 1.42 -7.69
N ARG A 137 19.28 2.27 -6.87
CA ARG A 137 18.69 2.77 -5.62
C ARG A 137 17.46 3.64 -5.87
N GLN A 138 17.44 4.44 -6.94
CA GLN A 138 16.26 5.20 -7.34
C GLN A 138 15.10 4.32 -7.79
N ALA A 139 15.38 3.29 -8.60
CA ALA A 139 14.34 2.36 -9.06
C ALA A 139 13.66 1.63 -7.88
N ASP A 140 14.44 1.24 -6.87
CA ASP A 140 13.96 0.66 -5.62
C ASP A 140 13.13 1.65 -4.78
N ALA A 141 13.61 2.88 -4.61
CA ALA A 141 12.85 3.93 -3.91
C ALA A 141 11.50 4.24 -4.59
N ALA A 142 11.43 4.06 -5.91
CA ALA A 142 10.20 4.19 -6.69
C ALA A 142 9.31 2.92 -6.69
N GLY A 143 9.76 1.81 -6.08
CA GLY A 143 9.04 0.54 -6.02
C GLY A 143 8.97 -0.20 -7.36
N VAL A 144 9.92 0.07 -8.27
CA VAL A 144 10.01 -0.60 -9.57
C VAL A 144 10.66 -1.98 -9.45
N ILE A 145 11.56 -2.14 -8.48
CA ILE A 145 12.35 -3.36 -8.20
C ILE A 145 12.19 -3.71 -6.73
#